data_AF-A0AAP6BL80-F1
#
_entry.id   AF-A0AAP6BL80-F1
#
_cell.length_a   1.000
_cell.length_b   1.000
_cell.length_c   1.000
_cell.angle_alpha   90.00
_cell.angle_beta   90.00
_cell.angle_gamma   90.00
#
_symmetry.space_group_name_H-M   'P 1'
#
loop_
_entity.id
_entity.type
_entity.pdbx_description
1 polymer ?
#
loop_
_entity_poly.entity_id
_entity_poly.type
_entity_poly.pdbx_seq_one_letter_code
_entity_poly.pdbx_strand_id
1 'polypeptide(L)'
;METGEHWAYRARPKDLGSAVREVEIVRVGGPGRSGGIHVRFLEGDAAGLQEWVGSGSLVVPWAEVDTFRADDAAESALAEASRHVRGGAEFEAARMILGFVRPKNRLRLRRTVADAGVLELSRLDETAPLLGMDAAELRADAMVYENRHGTCLAGWPVTERIARHMAGRFADEILPEVDRKQQNLDQERAQPSRYYYGRRDDRKLDAEAAVLRTVRAWCGEDKAERYDELVALRAEVIRLGELVEKAAKALRDRGHGVIASTIERDLGVHIASLDPDVRR
;
A
#
# COMPACT_ATOMS: atom_id res chain seq x y z
N MET A 1 20.93 24.21 13.51
CA MET A 1 21.46 23.37 14.60
C MET A 1 22.87 23.77 14.87
N GLU A 2 22.96 24.78 15.71
CA GLU A 2 24.17 25.41 16.18
C GLU A 2 24.16 25.41 17.71
N THR A 3 25.35 25.49 18.30
CA THR A 3 25.49 25.60 19.75
C THR A 3 24.80 26.87 20.26
N GLY A 4 24.04 26.76 21.34
CA GLY A 4 23.25 27.84 21.93
C GLY A 4 21.82 27.93 21.41
N GLU A 5 21.45 27.20 20.35
CA GLU A 5 20.05 27.15 19.90
C GLU A 5 19.16 26.36 20.88
N HIS A 6 17.92 26.80 21.04
CA HIS A 6 16.91 26.13 21.84
C HIS A 6 16.00 25.26 20.95
N TRP A 7 15.79 24.02 21.36
CA TRP A 7 15.07 23.01 20.60
C TRP A 7 14.03 22.29 21.46
N ALA A 8 12.94 21.88 20.81
CA ALA A 8 11.98 20.96 21.39
C ALA A 8 12.54 19.53 21.31
N TYR A 9 12.66 18.87 22.47
CA TYR A 9 13.17 17.52 22.60
C TYR A 9 12.05 16.51 22.89
N ARG A 10 12.07 15.40 22.16
CA ARG A 10 11.24 14.20 22.36
C ARG A 10 12.10 12.94 22.37
N ALA A 11 12.09 12.21 23.47
CA ALA A 11 12.91 10.99 23.63
C ALA A 11 12.57 9.92 22.57
N ARG A 12 11.29 9.77 22.23
CA ARG A 12 10.81 8.91 21.16
C ARG A 12 10.18 9.76 20.06
N PRO A 13 10.91 10.08 18.98
CA PRO A 13 10.44 11.04 17.96
C PRO A 13 9.08 10.67 17.34
N LYS A 14 8.82 9.36 17.23
CA LYS A 14 7.59 8.80 16.64
C LYS A 14 6.41 8.69 17.59
N ASP A 15 6.57 9.12 18.84
CA ASP A 15 5.50 9.10 19.85
C ASP A 15 4.64 10.36 19.72
N LEU A 16 3.70 10.33 18.77
CA LEU A 16 2.83 11.45 18.40
C LEU A 16 1.97 11.90 19.59
N GLY A 17 1.82 13.21 19.76
CA GLY A 17 1.08 13.82 20.87
C GLY A 17 1.82 13.82 22.21
N SER A 18 3.01 13.23 22.30
CA SER A 18 3.77 13.19 23.55
C SER A 18 4.41 14.55 23.88
N ALA A 19 4.54 14.83 25.18
CA ALA A 19 5.12 16.09 25.66
C ALA A 19 6.56 16.28 25.15
N VAL A 20 6.86 17.52 24.75
CA VAL A 20 8.21 17.96 24.37
C VAL A 20 8.79 18.86 25.45
N ARG A 21 10.12 18.78 25.64
CA ARG A 21 10.86 19.56 26.64
C ARG A 21 11.81 20.54 25.95
N GLU A 22 12.02 21.70 26.54
CA GLU A 22 13.01 22.67 26.05
C GLU A 22 14.42 22.20 26.40
N VAL A 23 15.30 22.19 25.39
CA VAL A 23 16.72 21.91 25.56
C VAL A 23 17.57 22.91 24.79
N GLU A 24 18.75 23.18 25.30
CA GLU A 24 19.76 24.01 24.64
C GLU A 24 20.87 23.13 24.06
N ILE A 25 21.28 23.39 22.83
CA ILE A 25 22.41 22.68 22.20
C ILE A 25 23.73 23.16 22.82
N VAL A 26 24.43 22.27 23.50
CA VAL A 26 25.75 22.56 24.12
C VAL A 26 26.89 22.22 23.16
N ARG A 27 26.74 21.16 22.35
CA ARG A 27 27.75 20.75 21.37
C ARG A 27 27.12 19.89 20.26
N VAL A 28 27.50 20.15 19.01
CA VAL A 28 27.13 19.32 17.85
C VAL A 28 28.32 18.43 17.46
N GLY A 29 28.13 17.12 17.53
CA GLY A 29 29.18 16.14 17.18
C GLY A 29 30.35 16.06 18.18
N GLY A 30 31.03 14.92 18.18
CA GLY A 30 32.23 14.69 19.00
C GLY A 30 33.12 13.57 18.44
N PRO A 31 34.37 13.44 18.93
CA PRO A 31 35.27 12.38 18.48
C PRO A 31 34.62 11.00 18.69
N GLY A 32 34.40 10.26 17.59
CA GLY A 32 33.76 8.94 17.63
C GLY A 32 32.23 8.92 17.78
N ARG A 33 31.56 10.08 17.78
CA ARG A 33 30.08 10.20 17.90
C ARG A 33 29.48 11.01 16.76
N SER A 34 29.59 10.49 15.54
CA SER A 34 28.95 11.08 14.37
C SER A 34 27.42 11.04 14.55
N GLY A 35 26.77 12.20 14.62
CA GLY A 35 25.31 12.34 14.69
C GLY A 35 24.70 12.50 16.09
N GLY A 36 25.51 12.45 17.15
CA GLY A 36 25.06 12.79 18.50
C GLY A 36 25.05 14.30 18.72
N ILE A 37 24.07 14.79 19.49
CA ILE A 37 23.97 16.20 19.89
C ILE A 37 23.98 16.25 21.41
N HIS A 38 24.90 17.00 21.97
CA HIS A 38 24.94 17.23 23.41
C HIS A 38 23.99 18.36 23.75
N VAL A 39 23.00 18.08 24.59
CA VAL A 39 21.95 19.03 24.96
C VAL A 39 21.92 19.22 26.47
N ARG A 40 21.45 20.39 26.90
CA ARG A 40 21.17 20.74 28.30
C ARG A 40 19.67 20.96 28.46
N PHE A 41 19.04 20.27 29.39
CA PHE A 41 17.62 20.47 29.70
C PHE A 41 17.41 21.77 30.47
N LEU A 42 16.45 22.58 30.03
CA LEU A 42 16.17 23.89 30.64
C LEU A 42 15.01 23.84 31.66
N GLU A 43 14.13 22.83 31.57
CA GLU A 43 12.91 22.74 32.39
C GLU A 43 12.72 21.35 33.05
N GLY A 44 11.92 21.35 34.13
CA GLY A 44 11.46 20.15 34.84
C GLY A 44 12.50 19.51 35.76
N ASP A 45 12.24 18.27 36.19
CA ASP A 45 13.10 17.54 37.15
C ASP A 45 14.51 17.24 36.62
N ALA A 46 14.69 17.32 35.30
CA ALA A 46 15.97 17.14 34.63
C ALA A 46 16.69 18.48 34.35
N ALA A 47 16.18 19.61 34.83
CA ALA A 47 16.78 20.92 34.56
C ALA A 47 18.28 20.94 34.95
N GLY A 48 19.13 21.40 34.03
CA GLY A 48 20.58 21.43 34.18
C GLY A 48 21.29 20.11 33.81
N LEU A 49 20.58 19.00 33.64
CA LEU A 49 21.15 17.74 33.15
C LEU A 49 21.66 17.93 31.72
N GLN A 50 22.82 17.34 31.42
CA GLN A 50 23.38 17.31 30.08
C GLN A 50 23.52 15.88 29.59
N GLU A 51 23.09 15.63 28.35
CA GLU A 51 23.08 14.29 27.76
C GLU A 51 23.36 14.36 26.25
N TRP A 52 23.93 13.29 25.70
CA TRP A 52 24.01 13.07 24.26
C TRP A 52 22.72 12.44 23.75
N VAL A 53 21.98 13.16 22.92
CA VAL A 53 20.76 12.69 22.26
C VAL A 53 21.00 12.46 20.77
N GLY A 54 20.15 11.64 20.15
CA GLY A 54 20.13 11.51 18.69
C GLY A 54 19.52 12.75 18.05
N SER A 55 20.01 13.14 16.86
CA SER A 55 19.47 14.30 16.13
C SER A 55 17.97 14.23 15.87
N GLY A 56 17.44 13.03 15.61
CA GLY A 56 16.00 12.83 15.40
C GLY A 56 15.12 13.11 16.63
N SER A 57 15.71 13.20 17.83
CA SER A 57 14.98 13.58 19.06
C SER A 57 14.79 15.08 19.22
N LEU A 58 15.46 15.91 18.42
CA LEU A 58 15.20 17.35 18.33
C LEU A 58 14.25 17.58 17.16
N VAL A 59 13.00 17.93 17.48
CA VAL A 59 11.90 17.93 16.48
C VAL A 59 11.73 19.28 15.77
N VAL A 60 11.85 20.39 16.51
CA VAL A 60 11.78 21.76 15.98
C VAL A 60 12.58 22.73 16.86
N PRO A 61 12.97 23.90 16.34
CA PRO A 61 13.39 25.03 17.17
C PRO A 61 12.29 25.38 18.19
N TRP A 62 12.68 25.76 19.40
CA TRP A 62 11.72 26.05 20.47
C TRP A 62 10.78 27.22 20.12
N ALA A 63 11.26 28.18 19.33
CA ALA A 63 10.43 29.27 18.80
C ALA A 63 9.22 28.80 17.97
N GLU A 64 9.25 27.57 17.43
CA GLU A 64 8.16 26.99 16.64
C GLU A 64 7.36 25.93 17.41
N VAL A 65 7.59 25.78 18.73
CA VAL A 65 7.05 24.68 19.53
C VAL A 65 5.53 24.64 19.55
N ASP A 66 4.86 25.79 19.63
CA ASP A 66 3.40 25.83 19.72
C ASP A 66 2.73 25.43 18.41
N THR A 67 3.30 25.85 17.27
CA THR A 67 2.84 25.40 15.95
C THR A 67 3.08 23.90 15.79
N PHE A 68 4.25 23.40 16.20
CA PHE A 68 4.55 21.98 16.18
C PHE A 68 3.56 21.16 17.04
N ARG A 69 3.24 21.64 18.24
CA ARG A 69 2.28 20.99 19.14
C ARG A 69 0.89 20.90 18.51
N ALA A 70 0.44 21.92 17.80
CA ALA A 70 -0.83 21.90 17.09
C ALA A 70 -0.84 20.86 15.95
N ASP A 71 0.20 20.85 15.12
CA ASP A 71 0.36 19.87 14.03
C ASP A 71 0.42 18.43 14.56
N ASP A 72 1.21 18.21 15.61
CA ASP A 72 1.42 16.90 16.24
C ASP A 72 0.16 16.39 16.97
N ALA A 73 -0.64 17.30 17.57
CA ALA A 73 -1.93 16.95 18.16
C ALA A 73 -2.96 16.57 17.10
N ALA A 74 -3.02 17.30 15.98
CA ALA A 74 -3.92 16.98 14.86
C ALA A 74 -3.56 15.63 14.22
N GLU A 75 -2.27 15.38 14.00
CA GLU A 75 -1.77 14.10 13.48
C GLU A 75 -2.06 12.95 14.45
N SER A 76 -1.84 13.16 15.76
CA SER A 76 -2.16 12.16 16.79
C SER A 76 -3.65 11.82 16.81
N ALA A 77 -4.53 12.83 16.70
CA ALA A 77 -5.98 12.61 16.64
C ALA A 77 -6.40 11.77 15.42
N LEU A 78 -5.84 12.06 14.23
CA LEU A 78 -6.07 11.26 13.02
C LEU A 78 -5.59 9.82 13.18
N ALA A 79 -4.41 9.63 13.78
CA ALA A 79 -3.82 8.33 14.00
C ALA A 79 -4.64 7.49 15.00
N GLU A 80 -5.08 8.08 16.11
CA GLU A 80 -5.96 7.41 17.09
C GLU A 80 -7.30 7.00 16.46
N ALA A 81 -7.94 7.90 15.71
CA ALA A 81 -9.19 7.59 15.00
C ALA A 81 -9.03 6.45 13.97
N SER A 82 -7.83 6.31 13.39
CA SER A 82 -7.53 5.30 12.35
C SER A 82 -6.99 3.98 12.90
N ARG A 83 -6.59 3.92 14.17
CA ARG A 83 -5.85 2.80 14.77
C ARG A 83 -6.56 1.45 14.63
N HIS A 84 -7.89 1.45 14.69
CA HIS A 84 -8.71 0.25 14.72
C HIS A 84 -8.57 -0.64 13.47
N VAL A 85 -8.14 -0.09 12.33
CA VAL A 85 -8.06 -0.85 11.07
C VAL A 85 -6.78 -1.65 10.91
N ARG A 86 -5.80 -1.44 11.79
CA ARG A 86 -4.49 -2.05 11.67
C ARG A 86 -4.57 -3.57 11.68
N GLY A 87 -3.99 -4.20 10.66
CA GLY A 87 -3.98 -5.65 10.52
C GLY A 87 -5.31 -6.24 10.04
N GLY A 88 -6.31 -5.41 9.75
CA GLY A 88 -7.57 -5.81 9.12
C GLY A 88 -7.43 -6.01 7.61
N ALA A 89 -8.38 -6.77 7.04
CA ALA A 89 -8.42 -7.03 5.60
C ALA A 89 -8.60 -5.74 4.78
N GLU A 90 -9.38 -4.79 5.28
CA GLU A 90 -9.63 -3.49 4.62
C GLU A 90 -8.36 -2.64 4.53
N PHE A 91 -7.54 -2.63 5.59
CA PHE A 91 -6.25 -1.94 5.59
C PHE A 91 -5.29 -2.52 4.54
N GLU A 92 -5.17 -3.85 4.51
CA GLU A 92 -4.32 -4.53 3.52
C GLU A 92 -4.87 -4.41 2.09
N ALA A 93 -6.20 -4.39 1.92
CA ALA A 93 -6.84 -4.14 0.64
C ALA A 93 -6.52 -2.72 0.13
N ALA A 94 -6.71 -1.70 0.97
CA ALA A 94 -6.35 -0.32 0.64
C ALA A 94 -4.86 -0.21 0.29
N ARG A 95 -3.97 -0.89 1.04
CA ARG A 95 -2.54 -0.92 0.74
C ARG A 95 -2.23 -1.51 -0.64
N MET A 96 -2.91 -2.60 -1.01
CA MET A 96 -2.76 -3.22 -2.32
C MET A 96 -3.23 -2.27 -3.43
N ILE A 97 -4.43 -1.71 -3.29
CA ILE A 97 -5.07 -0.85 -4.29
C ILE A 97 -4.31 0.46 -4.50
N LEU A 98 -3.92 1.14 -3.42
CA LEU A 98 -3.10 2.36 -3.51
C LEU A 98 -1.71 2.07 -4.14
N GLY A 99 -1.30 0.81 -4.15
CA GLY A 99 -0.16 0.31 -4.92
C GLY A 99 -0.32 0.43 -6.45
N PHE A 100 -1.52 0.61 -6.98
CA PHE A 100 -1.71 0.81 -8.42
C PHE A 100 -1.59 2.27 -8.82
N VAL A 101 -1.85 3.21 -7.91
CA VAL A 101 -1.77 4.64 -8.19
C VAL A 101 -0.36 5.06 -8.60
N ARG A 102 -0.27 5.93 -9.61
CA ARG A 102 0.96 6.55 -10.09
C ARG A 102 0.82 8.07 -10.10
N PRO A 103 1.90 8.82 -9.80
CA PRO A 103 3.23 8.35 -9.41
C PRO A 103 3.33 7.90 -7.94
N LYS A 104 4.26 6.98 -7.65
CA LYS A 104 4.39 6.29 -6.34
C LYS A 104 4.72 7.19 -5.16
N ASN A 105 5.24 8.38 -5.40
CA ASN A 105 5.65 9.34 -4.37
C ASN A 105 4.53 10.29 -3.94
N ARG A 106 3.32 10.19 -4.53
CA ARG A 106 2.19 11.07 -4.18
C ARG A 106 1.38 10.58 -2.99
N LEU A 107 1.31 9.27 -2.83
CA LEU A 107 0.52 8.60 -1.81
C LEU A 107 1.40 7.71 -0.96
N ARG A 108 1.30 7.85 0.36
CA ARG A 108 1.92 6.91 1.29
C ARG A 108 0.94 6.54 2.40
N LEU A 109 0.44 5.31 2.33
CA LEU A 109 -0.30 4.72 3.45
C LEU A 109 0.68 4.31 4.55
N ARG A 110 0.55 4.93 5.72
CA ARG A 110 1.35 4.63 6.89
C ARG A 110 0.98 3.27 7.49
N ARG A 111 1.97 2.60 8.06
CA ARG A 111 1.89 1.17 8.47
C ARG A 111 2.43 0.91 9.86
N THR A 112 2.93 1.92 10.56
CA THR A 112 3.56 1.68 11.86
C THR A 112 2.48 1.46 12.92
N VAL A 113 2.87 0.94 14.08
CA VAL A 113 1.95 0.76 15.22
C VAL A 113 1.25 2.06 15.58
N ALA A 114 1.96 3.19 15.47
CA ALA A 114 1.49 4.48 15.94
C ALA A 114 0.46 5.13 15.00
N ASP A 115 0.54 4.87 13.69
CA ASP A 115 -0.13 5.68 12.66
C ASP A 115 -0.72 4.86 11.50
N ALA A 116 -0.91 3.56 11.68
CA ALA A 116 -1.55 2.73 10.66
C ALA A 116 -2.94 3.27 10.29
N GLY A 117 -3.20 3.36 8.98
CA GLY A 117 -4.47 3.84 8.43
C GLY A 117 -4.47 5.31 8.02
N VAL A 118 -3.44 6.07 8.42
CA VAL A 118 -3.24 7.45 7.94
C VAL A 118 -2.60 7.43 6.56
N LEU A 119 -3.21 8.13 5.60
CA LEU A 119 -2.71 8.33 4.25
C LEU A 119 -2.05 9.70 4.13
N GLU A 120 -0.81 9.72 3.68
CA GLU A 120 -0.13 10.95 3.28
C GLU A 120 -0.36 11.24 1.80
N LEU A 121 -0.76 12.47 1.53
CA LEU A 121 -1.01 13.06 0.23
C LEU A 121 -0.02 14.21 0.04
N SER A 122 0.99 14.02 -0.81
CA SER A 122 1.96 15.08 -1.11
C SER A 122 1.39 16.04 -2.16
N ARG A 123 1.32 17.34 -1.83
CA ARG A 123 0.74 18.39 -2.70
C ARG A 123 -0.69 18.03 -3.13
N LEU A 124 -1.65 18.26 -2.23
CA LEU A 124 -3.04 17.84 -2.41
C LEU A 124 -3.63 18.30 -3.74
N ASP A 125 -3.37 19.56 -4.13
CA ASP A 125 -3.94 20.14 -5.35
C ASP A 125 -3.40 19.49 -6.64
N GLU A 126 -2.18 18.94 -6.61
CA GLU A 126 -1.63 18.15 -7.71
C GLU A 126 -2.07 16.68 -7.66
N THR A 127 -2.33 16.15 -6.47
CA THR A 127 -2.63 14.73 -6.26
C THR A 127 -4.11 14.42 -6.42
N ALA A 128 -5.02 15.29 -5.96
CA ALA A 128 -6.46 15.05 -6.05
C ALA A 128 -6.96 14.82 -7.49
N PRO A 129 -6.50 15.56 -8.52
CA PRO A 129 -6.86 15.28 -9.91
C PRO A 129 -6.41 13.90 -10.40
N LEU A 130 -5.27 13.39 -9.92
CA LEU A 130 -4.79 12.04 -10.24
C LEU A 130 -5.69 10.95 -9.65
N LEU A 131 -6.33 11.27 -8.52
CA LEU A 131 -7.34 10.42 -7.88
C LEU A 131 -8.73 10.58 -8.50
N GLY A 132 -8.92 11.55 -9.42
CA GLY A 132 -10.25 11.91 -9.93
C GLY A 132 -11.15 12.56 -8.86
N MET A 133 -10.56 13.25 -7.89
CA MET A 133 -11.25 13.90 -6.78
C MET A 133 -11.00 15.40 -6.76
N ASP A 134 -11.91 16.15 -6.13
CA ASP A 134 -11.74 17.58 -5.91
C ASP A 134 -10.90 17.86 -4.66
N ALA A 135 -9.91 18.74 -4.81
CA ALA A 135 -8.98 19.07 -3.72
C ALA A 135 -9.65 19.90 -2.61
N ALA A 136 -10.61 20.76 -2.95
CA ALA A 136 -11.32 21.58 -1.97
C ALA A 136 -12.28 20.73 -1.14
N GLU A 137 -12.98 19.78 -1.78
CA GLU A 137 -13.83 18.80 -1.09
C GLU A 137 -13.01 17.93 -0.13
N LEU A 138 -11.85 17.43 -0.55
CA LEU A 138 -10.97 16.66 0.34
C LEU A 138 -10.50 17.49 1.52
N ARG A 139 -10.10 18.75 1.29
CA ARG A 139 -9.61 19.66 2.34
C ARG A 139 -10.70 20.08 3.32
N ALA A 140 -11.97 20.08 2.91
CA ALA A 140 -13.11 20.37 3.76
C ALA A 140 -13.50 19.20 4.69
N ASP A 141 -12.98 18.00 4.46
CA ASP A 141 -13.30 16.81 5.27
C ASP A 141 -12.62 16.89 6.65
N ALA A 142 -13.38 16.64 7.72
CA ALA A 142 -12.88 16.71 9.09
C ALA A 142 -11.79 15.67 9.41
N MET A 143 -11.69 14.60 8.61
CA MET A 143 -10.64 13.58 8.70
C MET A 143 -9.45 13.90 7.79
N VAL A 144 -9.32 15.15 7.35
CA VAL A 144 -8.18 15.65 6.57
C VAL A 144 -7.52 16.81 7.31
N TYR A 145 -6.19 16.77 7.38
CA TYR A 145 -5.38 17.80 8.00
C TYR A 145 -4.18 18.13 7.10
N GLU A 146 -4.02 19.39 6.75
CA GLU A 146 -2.84 19.86 6.01
C GLU A 146 -1.85 20.49 6.99
N ASN A 147 -0.66 19.91 7.07
CA ASN A 147 0.39 20.42 7.94
C ASN A 147 1.09 21.63 7.32
N ARG A 148 1.89 22.34 8.13
CA ARG A 148 2.65 23.53 7.70
C ARG A 148 3.65 23.28 6.56
N HIS A 149 3.97 22.02 6.26
CA HIS A 149 4.88 21.63 5.18
C HIS A 149 4.14 21.31 3.86
N GLY A 150 2.83 21.58 3.79
CA GLY A 150 1.99 21.30 2.61
C GLY A 150 1.77 19.81 2.36
N THR A 151 1.98 18.98 3.39
CA THR A 151 1.61 17.56 3.35
C THR A 151 0.23 17.40 3.96
N CYS A 152 -0.66 16.81 3.18
CA CYS A 152 -2.01 16.52 3.61
C CYS A 152 -2.06 15.10 4.19
N LEU A 153 -2.61 14.98 5.40
CA LEU A 153 -2.83 13.74 6.11
C LEU A 153 -4.32 13.44 6.11
N ALA A 154 -4.69 12.23 5.68
CA ALA A 154 -6.06 11.76 5.69
C ALA A 154 -6.17 10.57 6.65
N GLY A 155 -7.12 10.64 7.59
CA GLY A 155 -7.46 9.51 8.44
C GLY A 155 -8.25 8.44 7.69
N TRP A 156 -8.47 7.30 8.36
CA TRP A 156 -8.98 6.09 7.72
C TRP A 156 -10.26 6.26 6.90
N PRO A 157 -11.32 6.96 7.36
CA PRO A 157 -12.55 7.10 6.57
C PRO A 157 -12.33 7.70 5.17
N VAL A 158 -11.41 8.67 5.08
CA VAL A 158 -11.05 9.33 3.81
C VAL A 158 -10.11 8.45 3.00
N THR A 159 -9.13 7.82 3.67
CA THR A 159 -8.23 6.82 3.05
C THR A 159 -9.01 5.69 2.39
N GLU A 160 -10.02 5.15 3.07
CA GLU A 160 -10.86 4.07 2.56
C GLU A 160 -11.71 4.54 1.38
N ARG A 161 -12.32 5.73 1.48
CA ARG A 161 -13.08 6.34 0.38
C ARG A 161 -12.21 6.51 -0.88
N ILE A 162 -10.98 6.99 -0.71
CA ILE A 162 -9.99 7.08 -1.79
C ILE A 162 -9.68 5.68 -2.34
N ALA A 163 -9.36 4.71 -1.48
CA ALA A 163 -9.00 3.37 -1.92
C ALA A 163 -10.14 2.67 -2.67
N ARG A 164 -11.39 2.77 -2.21
CA ARG A 164 -12.58 2.24 -2.90
C ARG A 164 -12.78 2.91 -4.26
N HIS A 165 -12.66 4.23 -4.33
CA HIS A 165 -12.74 4.95 -5.60
C HIS A 165 -11.66 4.47 -6.58
N MET A 166 -10.44 4.29 -6.08
CA MET A 166 -9.32 3.81 -6.90
C MET A 166 -9.47 2.36 -7.33
N ALA A 167 -10.06 1.49 -6.50
CA ALA A 167 -10.34 0.10 -6.84
C ALA A 167 -11.28 0.02 -8.05
N GLY A 168 -12.35 0.82 -8.04
CA GLY A 168 -13.26 0.93 -9.17
C GLY A 168 -12.54 1.44 -10.43
N ARG A 169 -11.72 2.48 -10.33
CA ARG A 169 -11.01 3.06 -11.48
C ARG A 169 -9.99 2.10 -12.10
N PHE A 170 -9.26 1.35 -11.28
CA PHE A 170 -8.19 0.43 -11.72
C PHE A 170 -8.62 -1.04 -11.74
N ALA A 171 -9.92 -1.33 -11.76
CA ALA A 171 -10.43 -2.69 -11.71
C ALA A 171 -9.82 -3.61 -12.79
N ASP A 172 -9.66 -3.11 -14.03
CA ASP A 172 -9.09 -3.87 -15.14
C ASP A 172 -7.62 -4.28 -14.91
N GLU A 173 -6.88 -3.55 -14.08
CA GLU A 173 -5.48 -3.84 -13.70
C GLU A 173 -5.40 -4.65 -12.41
N ILE A 174 -6.34 -4.42 -11.48
CA ILE A 174 -6.36 -5.02 -10.15
C ILE A 174 -6.92 -6.45 -10.19
N LEU A 175 -8.01 -6.69 -10.91
CA LEU A 175 -8.68 -7.99 -10.95
C LEU A 175 -7.77 -9.12 -11.48
N PRO A 176 -6.96 -8.93 -12.54
CA PRO A 176 -5.95 -9.91 -12.93
C PRO A 176 -4.92 -10.23 -11.84
N GLU A 177 -4.47 -9.21 -11.09
CA GLU A 177 -3.52 -9.41 -10.01
C GLU A 177 -4.15 -10.16 -8.82
N VAL A 178 -5.41 -9.87 -8.52
CA VAL A 178 -6.20 -10.57 -7.49
C VAL A 178 -6.39 -12.03 -7.87
N ASP A 179 -6.77 -12.32 -9.11
CA ASP A 179 -6.95 -13.68 -9.62
C ASP A 179 -5.64 -14.49 -9.57
N ARG A 180 -4.53 -13.90 -10.04
CA ARG A 180 -3.19 -14.52 -9.92
C ARG A 180 -2.84 -14.87 -8.48
N LYS A 181 -3.10 -13.95 -7.54
CA LYS A 181 -2.84 -14.18 -6.11
C LYS A 181 -3.76 -15.25 -5.54
N GLN A 182 -5.03 -15.28 -5.94
CA GLN A 182 -5.99 -16.28 -5.51
C GLN A 182 -5.59 -17.68 -5.98
N GLN A 183 -5.17 -17.81 -7.24
CA GLN A 183 -4.65 -19.07 -7.79
C GLN A 183 -3.41 -19.56 -7.03
N ASN A 184 -2.49 -18.66 -6.66
CA ASN A 184 -1.32 -19.01 -5.84
C ASN A 184 -1.74 -19.53 -4.45
N LEU A 185 -2.73 -18.89 -3.81
CA LEU A 185 -3.27 -19.36 -2.53
C LEU A 185 -3.91 -20.74 -2.67
N ASP A 186 -4.66 -20.98 -3.74
CA ASP A 186 -5.33 -22.26 -3.98
C ASP A 186 -4.32 -23.38 -4.27
N GLN A 187 -3.24 -23.08 -5.00
CA GLN A 187 -2.12 -24.00 -5.22
C GLN A 187 -1.41 -24.34 -3.90
N GLU A 188 -1.11 -23.35 -3.06
CA GLU A 188 -0.50 -23.58 -1.74
C GLU A 188 -1.42 -24.42 -0.83
N ARG A 189 -2.75 -24.22 -0.94
CA ARG A 189 -3.75 -25.02 -0.22
C ARG A 189 -3.84 -26.46 -0.72
N ALA A 190 -3.68 -26.67 -2.02
CA ALA A 190 -3.73 -28.01 -2.64
C ALA A 190 -2.47 -28.84 -2.42
N GLN A 191 -1.33 -28.21 -2.09
CA GLN A 191 -0.06 -28.91 -1.94
C GLN A 191 -0.05 -29.81 -0.68
N PRO A 192 0.28 -31.12 -0.80
CA PRO A 192 0.34 -32.03 0.33
C PRO A 192 1.42 -31.62 1.34
N SER A 193 1.07 -31.61 2.63
CA SER A 193 1.93 -31.13 3.74
C SER A 193 3.26 -31.89 3.93
N ARG A 194 3.54 -32.97 3.18
CA ARG A 194 4.72 -33.83 3.38
C ARG A 194 6.06 -33.19 2.97
N TYR A 195 6.05 -32.12 2.17
CA TYR A 195 7.28 -31.53 1.63
C TYR A 195 7.74 -30.23 2.31
N TYR A 196 6.95 -29.68 3.25
CA TYR A 196 7.33 -28.50 4.01
C TYR A 196 7.60 -28.87 5.46
N TYR A 197 8.87 -28.78 5.87
CA TYR A 197 9.26 -28.74 7.29
C TYR A 197 8.79 -27.46 8.01
N GLY A 198 8.15 -26.54 7.28
CA GLY A 198 7.43 -25.39 7.84
C GLY A 198 5.95 -25.75 8.03
N ARG A 199 5.43 -25.54 9.25
CA ARG A 199 4.00 -25.62 9.54
C ARG A 199 3.26 -24.67 8.62
N ARG A 200 2.49 -25.19 7.66
CA ARG A 200 1.56 -24.38 6.84
C ARG A 200 0.69 -23.54 7.78
N ASP A 201 0.67 -22.23 7.56
CA ASP A 201 -0.07 -21.28 8.39
C ASP A 201 -1.40 -20.95 7.73
N ASP A 202 -2.40 -21.81 7.97
CA ASP A 202 -3.76 -21.63 7.41
C ASP A 202 -4.37 -20.29 7.79
N ARG A 203 -4.03 -19.73 8.97
CA ARG A 203 -4.54 -18.42 9.39
C ARG A 203 -4.02 -17.30 8.50
N LYS A 204 -2.76 -17.39 8.08
CA LYS A 204 -2.17 -16.45 7.13
C LYS A 204 -2.85 -16.55 5.76
N LEU A 205 -3.11 -17.77 5.28
CA LEU A 205 -3.80 -17.99 4.01
C LEU A 205 -5.24 -17.49 4.04
N ASP A 206 -5.95 -17.67 5.16
CA ASP A 206 -7.30 -17.15 5.35
C ASP A 206 -7.34 -15.63 5.41
N ALA A 207 -6.35 -15.02 6.08
CA ALA A 207 -6.19 -13.57 6.12
C ALA A 207 -5.93 -12.99 4.72
N GLU A 208 -5.03 -13.62 3.94
CA GLU A 208 -4.75 -13.18 2.57
C GLU A 208 -5.97 -13.35 1.66
N ALA A 209 -6.68 -14.48 1.76
CA ALA A 209 -7.93 -14.69 1.04
C ALA A 209 -9.00 -13.64 1.41
N ALA A 210 -9.08 -13.22 2.69
CA ALA A 210 -9.97 -12.14 3.11
C ALA A 210 -9.61 -10.81 2.46
N VAL A 211 -8.33 -10.48 2.35
CA VAL A 211 -7.86 -9.27 1.64
C VAL A 211 -8.28 -9.30 0.17
N LEU A 212 -8.05 -10.42 -0.52
CA LEU A 212 -8.40 -10.55 -1.94
C LEU A 212 -9.90 -10.40 -2.18
N ARG A 213 -10.74 -10.97 -1.31
CA ARG A 213 -12.20 -10.77 -1.35
C ARG A 213 -12.58 -9.31 -1.17
N THR A 214 -11.97 -8.60 -0.22
CA THR A 214 -12.24 -7.17 -0.01
C THR A 214 -11.83 -6.33 -1.22
N VAL A 215 -10.65 -6.57 -1.79
CA VAL A 215 -10.20 -5.85 -2.99
C VAL A 215 -11.16 -6.07 -4.15
N ARG A 216 -11.58 -7.32 -4.38
CA ARG A 216 -12.54 -7.68 -5.42
C ARG A 216 -13.88 -6.98 -5.22
N ALA A 217 -14.40 -6.97 -3.99
CA ALA A 217 -15.65 -6.27 -3.66
C ALA A 217 -15.54 -4.76 -3.93
N TRP A 218 -14.39 -4.13 -3.64
CA TRP A 218 -14.18 -2.71 -3.88
C TRP A 218 -14.02 -2.35 -5.36
N CYS A 219 -13.65 -3.29 -6.23
CA CYS A 219 -13.62 -3.08 -7.68
C CYS A 219 -15.04 -2.93 -8.28
N GLY A 220 -16.06 -3.38 -7.55
CA GLY A 220 -17.46 -3.38 -7.98
C GLY A 220 -17.90 -4.71 -8.61
N GLU A 221 -19.14 -5.10 -8.35
CA GLU A 221 -19.72 -6.38 -8.79
C GLU A 221 -19.74 -6.50 -10.32
N ASP A 222 -20.30 -5.51 -11.03
CA ASP A 222 -20.38 -5.51 -12.50
C ASP A 222 -19.01 -5.72 -13.18
N LYS A 223 -17.95 -5.10 -12.64
CA LYS A 223 -16.60 -5.22 -13.21
C LYS A 223 -15.98 -6.58 -12.89
N ALA A 224 -16.21 -7.07 -11.69
CA ALA A 224 -15.75 -8.38 -11.26
C ALA A 224 -16.44 -9.50 -12.07
N GLU A 225 -17.75 -9.41 -12.30
CA GLU A 225 -18.51 -10.33 -13.13
C GLU A 225 -18.04 -10.31 -14.59
N ARG A 226 -17.88 -9.12 -15.17
CA ARG A 226 -17.35 -8.98 -16.54
C ARG A 226 -15.94 -9.57 -16.67
N TYR A 227 -15.10 -9.40 -15.65
CA TYR A 227 -13.79 -10.03 -15.64
C TYR A 227 -13.89 -11.56 -15.59
N ASP A 228 -14.75 -12.12 -14.75
CA ASP A 228 -14.97 -13.57 -14.67
C ASP A 228 -15.49 -14.13 -15.99
N GLU A 229 -16.42 -13.44 -16.64
CA GLU A 229 -16.92 -13.79 -17.98
C GLU A 229 -15.77 -13.81 -18.99
N LEU A 230 -14.90 -12.78 -18.98
CA LEU A 230 -13.73 -12.74 -19.85
C LEU A 230 -12.75 -13.89 -19.58
N VAL A 231 -12.53 -14.26 -18.31
CA VAL A 231 -11.68 -15.41 -17.93
C VAL A 231 -12.31 -16.71 -18.41
N ALA A 232 -13.61 -16.90 -18.21
CA ALA A 232 -14.33 -18.09 -18.65
C ALA A 232 -14.33 -18.23 -20.18
N LEU A 233 -14.56 -17.14 -20.90
CA LEU A 233 -14.49 -17.11 -22.37
C LEU A 233 -13.08 -17.43 -22.88
N ARG A 234 -12.03 -16.91 -22.24
CA ARG A 234 -10.64 -17.25 -22.60
C ARG A 234 -10.33 -18.72 -22.36
N ALA A 235 -10.75 -19.27 -21.22
CA ALA A 235 -10.58 -20.69 -20.92
C ALA A 235 -11.31 -21.57 -21.95
N GLU A 236 -12.50 -21.17 -22.38
CA GLU A 236 -13.26 -21.87 -23.41
C GLU A 236 -12.58 -21.81 -24.78
N VAL A 237 -12.05 -20.65 -25.18
CA VAL A 237 -11.27 -20.52 -26.43
C VAL A 237 -10.04 -21.43 -26.40
N ILE A 238 -9.31 -21.48 -25.28
CA ILE A 238 -8.15 -22.37 -25.13
C ILE A 238 -8.59 -23.83 -25.26
N ARG A 239 -9.63 -24.25 -24.54
CA ARG A 239 -10.18 -25.61 -24.59
C ARG A 239 -10.59 -26.03 -26.00
N LEU A 240 -11.30 -25.15 -26.72
CA LEU A 240 -11.71 -25.40 -28.10
C LEU A 240 -10.50 -25.50 -29.03
N GLY A 241 -9.51 -24.63 -28.86
CA GLY A 241 -8.25 -24.73 -29.58
C GLY A 241 -7.60 -26.10 -29.36
N GLU A 242 -7.43 -26.55 -28.11
CA GLU A 242 -6.77 -27.82 -27.81
C GLU A 242 -7.49 -29.02 -28.45
N LEU A 243 -8.82 -28.97 -28.49
CA LEU A 243 -9.63 -29.99 -29.15
C LEU A 243 -9.38 -30.00 -30.67
N VAL A 244 -9.29 -28.83 -31.28
CA VAL A 244 -8.97 -28.71 -32.71
C VAL A 244 -7.56 -29.22 -33.00
N GLU A 245 -6.57 -28.89 -32.18
CA GLU A 245 -5.21 -29.42 -32.34
C GLU A 245 -5.17 -30.95 -32.23
N LYS A 246 -5.89 -31.52 -31.25
CA LYS A 246 -6.03 -32.99 -31.10
C LYS A 246 -6.70 -33.61 -32.33
N ALA A 247 -7.73 -32.97 -32.88
CA ALA A 247 -8.42 -33.45 -34.08
C ALA A 247 -7.53 -33.37 -35.33
N ALA A 248 -6.81 -32.26 -35.53
CA ALA A 248 -5.88 -32.08 -36.64
C ALA A 248 -4.75 -33.12 -36.59
N LYS A 249 -4.22 -33.40 -35.40
CA LYS A 249 -3.24 -34.48 -35.17
C LYS A 249 -3.83 -35.85 -35.56
N ALA A 250 -5.03 -36.18 -35.09
CA ALA A 250 -5.67 -37.46 -35.41
C ALA A 250 -5.96 -37.64 -36.92
N LEU A 251 -6.24 -36.54 -37.63
CA LEU A 251 -6.40 -36.53 -39.09
C LEU A 251 -5.07 -36.75 -39.81
N ARG A 252 -3.98 -36.11 -39.35
CA ARG A 252 -2.62 -36.34 -39.87
C ARG A 252 -2.20 -37.80 -39.70
N ASP A 253 -2.41 -38.36 -38.52
CA ASP A 253 -2.06 -39.75 -38.20
C ASP A 253 -2.81 -40.77 -39.08
N ARG A 254 -3.95 -40.38 -39.66
CA ARG A 254 -4.76 -41.20 -40.59
C ARG A 254 -4.51 -40.88 -42.08
N GLY A 255 -3.53 -40.05 -42.40
CA GLY A 255 -3.17 -39.71 -43.78
C GLY A 255 -3.97 -38.55 -44.39
N HIS A 256 -4.84 -37.89 -43.63
CA HIS A 256 -5.62 -36.72 -44.08
C HIS A 256 -4.87 -35.39 -43.86
N GLY A 257 -3.58 -35.34 -44.23
CA GLY A 257 -2.70 -34.20 -43.94
C GLY A 257 -3.17 -32.88 -44.54
N VAL A 258 -3.72 -32.88 -45.75
CA VAL A 258 -4.22 -31.66 -46.42
C VAL A 258 -5.42 -31.04 -45.68
N ILE A 259 -6.31 -31.89 -45.14
CA ILE A 259 -7.48 -31.44 -44.37
C ILE A 259 -7.01 -30.86 -43.03
N ALA A 260 -6.10 -31.53 -42.34
CA ALA A 260 -5.51 -31.02 -41.10
C ALA A 260 -4.82 -29.67 -41.28
N SER A 261 -4.00 -29.51 -42.33
CA SER A 261 -3.32 -28.24 -42.63
C SER A 261 -4.28 -27.11 -43.04
N THR A 262 -5.47 -27.43 -43.53
CA THR A 262 -6.50 -26.43 -43.84
C THR A 262 -7.18 -25.96 -42.55
N ILE A 263 -7.55 -26.89 -41.66
CA ILE A 263 -8.14 -26.58 -40.35
C ILE A 263 -7.18 -25.72 -39.50
N GLU A 264 -5.89 -26.04 -39.48
CA GLU A 264 -4.88 -25.27 -38.75
C GLU A 264 -4.69 -23.86 -39.31
N ARG A 265 -4.79 -23.71 -40.64
CA ARG A 265 -4.73 -22.40 -41.31
C ARG A 265 -5.96 -21.56 -41.01
N ASP A 266 -7.14 -22.17 -41.05
CA ASP A 266 -8.42 -21.50 -40.84
C ASP A 266 -8.62 -21.08 -39.39
N LEU A 267 -7.98 -21.77 -38.44
CA LEU A 267 -7.98 -21.38 -37.02
C LEU A 267 -7.29 -20.02 -36.78
N GLY A 268 -6.35 -19.63 -37.66
CA GLY A 268 -5.75 -18.29 -37.72
C GLY A 268 -4.93 -17.84 -36.49
N VAL A 269 -4.96 -18.58 -35.38
CA VAL A 269 -4.29 -18.26 -34.11
C VAL A 269 -3.63 -19.52 -33.54
N HIS A 270 -2.31 -19.48 -33.34
CA HIS A 270 -1.62 -20.55 -32.62
C HIS A 270 -1.94 -20.45 -31.12
N ILE A 271 -2.38 -21.53 -30.49
CA ILE A 271 -2.79 -21.54 -29.07
C ILE A 271 -1.66 -21.09 -28.15
N ALA A 272 -0.40 -21.38 -28.50
CA ALA A 272 0.78 -20.92 -27.78
C ALA A 272 0.87 -19.38 -27.66
N SER A 273 0.17 -18.61 -28.51
CA SER A 273 0.10 -17.14 -28.42
C SER A 273 -1.00 -16.62 -27.48
N LEU A 274 -1.87 -17.51 -27.00
CA LEU A 274 -2.98 -17.22 -26.09
C LEU A 274 -2.66 -17.59 -24.63
N ASP A 275 -1.51 -18.24 -24.40
CA ASP A 275 -1.04 -18.67 -23.08
C ASP A 275 -0.54 -17.45 -22.26
N PRO A 276 -1.06 -17.22 -21.03
CA PRO A 276 -0.73 -16.07 -20.20
C PRO A 276 0.76 -15.87 -19.88
N ASP A 277 1.59 -16.91 -19.96
CA ASP A 277 3.02 -16.82 -19.62
C ASP A 277 3.93 -16.22 -20.70
N VAL A 278 3.38 -15.88 -21.88
CA VAL A 278 4.17 -15.41 -23.04
C VAL A 278 4.36 -13.89 -23.09
N ARG A 279 3.71 -13.10 -22.22
CA ARG A 279 3.95 -11.65 -22.11
C ARG A 279 4.89 -11.33 -20.94
N ARG A 280 6.20 -11.37 -21.21
CA ARG A 280 7.25 -10.72 -20.41
C ARG A 280 7.63 -9.38 -21.01
#